data_AF-A0A1F9R7S0-F1
#
_entry.id   AF-A0A1F9R7S0-F1
#
_cell.length_a   1.000
_cell.length_b   1.000
_cell.length_c   1.000
_cell.angle_alpha   90.00
_cell.angle_beta   90.00
_cell.angle_gamma   90.00
#
_symmetry.space_group_name_H-M   'P 1'
#
loop_
_entity.id
_entity.type
_entity.pdbx_description
1 polymer ?
#
loop_
_entity_poly.entity_id
_entity_poly.type
_entity_poly.pdbx_seq_one_letter_code
_entity_poly.pdbx_strand_id
1 'polypeptide(L)'
;MGSSGKIEIYNANDPDYNGIYTVTQQPSSTVFRFTVTSTQSSLLESSATAKLIMYYTQEQKDFLEQNMVWINTAKSFPYNLASSYYPDGDYPPSNRFRPQWDIQQSAVINNLVDKHMGIFSVIDGGKGDFAGYLFDEGSIKGEFQRLDSSGKRNMSSLYQLTGQTDSGLQHGSIAYEYSTYSKASLAFFKQLQNQAKNKYPDMKWGLEPYSLYRAGGMDATRYSSEWIEEVGNAAETDRTGVNPDMLMQEGSSVDFVDIFSNSLVKGLTDKLGITQDMVGTTQPNAIGEYENRLYAGKAGINGAWYHWFGRFGGTGNMTNFTEITKVYPRLKLIRVIPSWDNLNNIPLASRSWNGSVYQSRTSSGNLQSYINSDVLYSRHWKTGKLFAVFNSTNGVITLKAGETALSTQRVDGYFIEAGDGSADVNIVGNTIKLKSGFTVAVDTSNGQVMGNGYIFTLNATTSLAPVITSSLSSTGTIGTDFSYQITAANDPTSFNAAGLPSGLSVSTGGLISGTPTTIGTSSVTISAVNAGGTGVSTLTLSVYSVCDLNRDGATNVVDVQLQVNAALGVTACTSDINGDGSCNVIDVQRDVNASLGGQCVLGP
;
A
#
# COMPACT_ATOMS: atom_id res chain seq x y z
N MET A 1 20.91 7.32 27.08
CA MET A 1 21.91 7.44 28.16
C MET A 1 21.75 8.82 28.78
N GLY A 2 21.46 8.90 30.08
CA GLY A 2 21.22 10.18 30.75
C GLY A 2 22.54 10.91 31.01
N SER A 3 22.69 12.13 30.49
CA SER A 3 23.77 13.05 30.85
C SER A 3 23.34 13.88 32.06
N SER A 4 24.23 14.04 33.04
CA SER A 4 24.09 15.05 34.09
C SER A 4 24.71 16.35 33.60
N GLY A 5 23.93 17.44 33.59
CA GLY A 5 24.41 18.77 33.26
C GLY A 5 24.83 19.54 34.51
N LYS A 6 26.00 20.18 34.50
CA LYS A 6 26.33 21.30 35.40
C LYS A 6 26.40 22.59 34.59
N ILE A 7 26.03 23.70 35.21
CA ILE A 7 26.14 25.03 34.63
C ILE A 7 27.40 25.67 35.22
N GLU A 8 28.34 26.04 34.35
CA GLU A 8 29.47 26.91 34.71
C GLU A 8 29.17 28.33 34.20
N ILE A 9 29.37 29.33 35.07
CA ILE A 9 29.14 30.74 34.77
C ILE A 9 30.50 31.39 34.54
N TYR A 10 30.73 31.84 33.32
CA TYR A 10 31.94 32.58 32.95
C TYR A 10 31.65 34.08 32.94
N ASN A 11 32.53 34.86 33.59
CA ASN A 11 32.60 36.31 33.40
C ASN A 11 33.66 36.60 32.32
N ALA A 12 33.25 37.23 31.23
CA ALA A 12 34.16 37.53 30.12
C ALA A 12 35.27 38.54 30.47
N ASN A 13 35.11 39.28 31.58
CA ASN A 13 36.03 40.34 32.00
C ASN A 13 37.01 39.91 33.09
N ASP A 14 36.87 38.71 33.66
CA ASP A 14 37.77 38.20 34.71
C ASP A 14 37.89 36.67 34.61
N PRO A 15 38.93 36.14 33.92
CA PRO A 15 39.10 34.71 33.68
C PRO A 15 39.49 33.91 34.94
N ASP A 16 39.91 34.57 36.03
CA ASP A 16 40.39 33.91 37.26
C ASP A 16 39.33 33.91 38.39
N TYR A 17 38.12 34.36 38.12
CA TYR A 17 37.05 34.47 39.13
C TYR A 17 36.45 33.11 39.51
N ASN A 18 37.08 32.42 40.47
CA ASN A 18 36.56 31.22 41.12
C ASN A 18 35.57 31.58 42.24
N GLY A 19 34.38 32.06 41.86
CA GLY A 19 33.26 32.23 42.80
C GLY A 19 32.68 30.88 43.23
N ILE A 20 32.50 30.66 44.54
CA ILE A 20 31.72 29.53 45.05
C ILE A 20 30.24 29.86 44.87
N TYR A 21 29.61 29.29 43.84
CA TYR A 21 28.17 29.45 43.60
C TYR A 21 27.40 28.31 44.29
N THR A 22 26.48 28.64 45.18
CA THR A 22 25.57 27.65 45.76
C THR A 22 24.39 27.45 44.80
N VAL A 23 24.31 26.28 44.19
CA VAL A 23 23.16 25.89 43.35
C VAL A 23 22.16 25.14 44.22
N THR A 24 21.00 25.74 44.47
CA THR A 24 19.92 25.09 45.22
C THR A 24 18.81 24.63 44.27
N GLN A 25 18.49 23.34 44.31
CA GLN A 25 17.36 22.76 43.58
C GLN A 25 16.04 23.19 44.26
N GLN A 26 15.16 23.85 43.51
CA GLN A 26 13.78 24.11 43.98
C GLN A 26 12.97 22.80 43.89
N PRO A 27 12.28 22.34 44.95
CA PRO A 27 11.73 20.99 45.00
C PRO A 27 10.51 20.70 44.10
N SER A 28 9.99 21.66 43.33
CA SER A 28 8.61 21.54 42.80
C SER A 28 8.38 21.97 41.35
N SER A 29 9.34 21.86 40.43
CA SER A 29 9.01 22.02 39.00
C SER A 29 9.82 21.13 38.07
N THR A 30 9.15 20.56 37.06
CA THR A 30 9.68 19.83 35.88
C THR A 30 10.54 20.69 34.94
N VAL A 31 10.91 21.90 35.37
CA VAL A 31 11.84 22.81 34.69
C VAL A 31 12.97 23.12 35.68
N PHE A 32 14.21 22.88 35.26
CA PHE A 32 15.40 23.26 36.02
C PHE A 32 15.53 24.79 36.03
N ARG A 33 14.99 25.44 37.06
CA ARG A 33 15.24 26.87 37.33
C ARG A 33 16.40 26.99 38.32
N PHE A 34 17.46 27.66 37.90
CA PHE A 34 18.60 27.99 38.75
C PHE A 34 18.47 29.45 39.19
N THR A 35 18.62 29.72 40.49
CA THR A 35 18.81 31.08 41.00
C THR A 35 20.28 31.22 41.37
N VAL A 36 20.97 32.21 40.80
CA VAL A 36 22.37 32.53 41.13
C VAL A 36 22.35 33.69 42.11
N THR A 37 22.62 33.41 43.38
CA THR A 37 22.80 34.45 44.40
C THR A 37 24.28 34.71 44.61
N SER A 38 24.74 35.92 44.26
CA SER A 38 26.03 36.47 44.66
C SER A 38 25.84 37.39 45.87
N THR A 39 26.76 37.37 46.84
CA THR A 39 26.80 38.36 47.95
C THR A 39 27.33 39.73 47.51
N GLN A 40 27.80 39.86 46.26
CA GLN A 40 28.10 41.13 45.62
C GLN A 40 27.20 41.33 44.40
N SER A 41 26.05 41.96 44.62
CA SER A 41 25.02 42.22 43.60
C SER A 41 25.41 43.29 42.58
N SER A 42 26.56 43.96 42.74
CA SER A 42 26.99 45.09 41.90
C SER A 42 27.91 44.74 40.73
N LEU A 43 28.27 43.46 40.52
CA LEU A 43 29.23 43.05 39.47
C LEU A 43 28.62 42.21 38.33
N LEU A 44 27.32 41.91 38.39
CA LEU A 44 26.60 41.26 37.28
C LEU A 44 25.95 42.33 36.40
N GLU A 45 26.76 43.12 35.71
CA GLU A 45 26.28 43.85 34.53
C GLU A 45 25.89 42.84 33.45
N SER A 46 24.76 43.13 32.79
CA SER A 46 24.04 42.57 31.62
C SER A 46 24.62 41.48 30.68
N SER A 47 25.72 40.78 30.96
CA SER A 47 26.34 39.83 30.02
C SER A 47 26.97 38.60 30.68
N ALA A 48 26.28 37.98 31.64
CA ALA A 48 26.66 36.65 32.12
C ALA A 48 26.10 35.58 31.18
N THR A 49 26.97 34.95 30.38
CA THR A 49 26.59 33.87 29.47
C THR A 49 26.75 32.52 30.19
N ALA A 50 25.65 31.87 30.57
CA ALA A 50 25.69 30.51 31.08
C ALA A 50 26.00 29.53 29.93
N LYS A 51 27.13 28.82 29.98
CA LYS A 51 27.44 27.73 29.04
C LYS A 51 27.07 26.40 29.68
N LEU A 52 26.22 25.63 29.01
CA LEU A 52 26.00 24.24 29.36
C LEU A 52 27.20 23.43 28.85
N ILE A 53 28.07 22.99 29.76
CA ILE A 53 29.20 22.12 29.41
C ILE A 53 28.74 20.68 29.61
N MET A 54 28.72 19.92 28.52
CA MET A 54 28.48 18.48 28.55
C MET A 54 29.78 17.78 28.91
N TYR A 55 29.81 17.07 30.04
CA TYR A 55 30.95 16.22 30.40
C TYR A 55 30.72 14.81 29.85
N TYR A 56 31.73 14.29 29.17
CA TYR A 56 31.78 12.92 28.68
C TYR A 56 32.81 12.15 29.50
N THR A 57 32.46 10.95 29.96
CA THR A 57 33.44 10.01 30.54
C THR A 57 34.47 9.62 29.48
N GLN A 58 35.64 9.12 29.91
CA GLN A 58 36.65 8.67 28.93
C GLN A 58 36.10 7.58 28.01
N GLU A 59 35.36 6.61 28.56
CA GLU A 59 34.68 5.57 27.78
C GLU A 59 33.69 6.13 26.75
N GLN A 60 32.94 7.18 27.11
CA GLN A 60 32.03 7.84 26.17
C GLN A 60 32.78 8.56 25.06
N LYS A 61 33.91 9.22 25.39
CA LYS A 61 34.76 9.85 24.38
C LYS A 61 35.33 8.79 23.45
N ASP A 62 35.94 7.74 23.99
CA ASP A 62 36.53 6.65 23.20
C ASP A 62 35.49 5.99 22.29
N PHE A 63 34.26 5.78 22.79
CA PHE A 63 33.16 5.29 21.98
C PHE A 63 32.81 6.23 20.82
N LEU A 64 32.64 7.52 21.09
CA LEU A 64 32.27 8.50 20.06
C LEU A 64 33.41 8.68 19.04
N GLU A 65 34.64 8.78 19.50
CA GLU A 65 35.83 8.89 18.65
C GLU A 65 35.99 7.67 17.74
N GLN A 66 35.57 6.48 18.17
CA GLN A 66 35.66 5.25 17.39
C GLN A 66 34.51 5.06 16.39
N ASN A 67 33.33 5.64 16.63
CA ASN A 67 32.09 5.30 15.90
C ASN A 67 31.43 6.49 15.16
N MET A 68 31.96 7.70 15.30
CA MET A 68 31.37 8.92 14.74
C MET A 68 32.29 9.55 13.70
N VAL A 69 31.72 10.28 12.75
CA VAL A 69 32.46 10.79 11.59
C VAL A 69 33.48 11.84 12.03
N TRP A 70 34.74 11.66 11.67
CA TRP A 70 35.78 12.66 11.88
C TRP A 70 35.82 13.66 10.73
N ILE A 71 35.98 14.93 11.08
CA ILE A 71 36.07 16.04 10.13
C ILE A 71 37.29 16.92 10.33
N ASN A 72 37.99 16.81 11.48
CA ASN A 72 39.22 17.58 11.69
C ASN A 72 40.17 16.90 12.69
N THR A 73 41.25 16.30 12.19
CA THR A 73 42.25 15.60 13.03
C THR A 73 43.11 16.52 13.90
N ALA A 74 43.12 17.83 13.64
CA ALA A 74 43.87 18.82 14.41
C ALA A 74 43.07 19.41 15.59
N LYS A 75 41.77 19.09 15.69
CA LYS A 75 40.90 19.55 16.78
C LYS A 75 40.79 18.46 17.85
N SER A 76 40.53 18.87 19.08
CA SER A 76 40.22 17.94 20.17
C SER A 76 38.73 17.61 20.19
N PHE A 77 38.38 16.46 20.76
CA PHE A 77 37.01 16.12 21.13
C PHE A 77 36.26 17.29 21.80
N PRO A 78 35.00 17.57 21.45
CA PRO A 78 34.19 16.96 20.38
C PRO A 78 34.30 17.66 19.01
N TYR A 79 35.18 18.66 18.86
CA TYR A 79 35.24 19.56 17.70
C TYR A 79 35.89 18.93 16.45
N ASN A 80 36.52 17.78 16.62
CA ASN A 80 37.01 16.93 15.53
C ASN A 80 35.90 16.11 14.86
N LEU A 81 34.74 15.97 15.49
CA LEU A 81 33.64 15.14 15.02
C LEU A 81 32.56 15.94 14.28
N ALA A 82 31.96 15.31 13.27
CA ALA A 82 30.84 15.88 12.53
C ALA A 82 29.59 15.91 13.40
N SER A 83 28.82 17.00 13.32
CA SER A 83 27.48 17.08 13.90
C SER A 83 26.44 16.92 12.81
N SER A 84 25.37 16.19 13.12
CA SER A 84 24.17 16.12 12.30
C SER A 84 23.49 17.50 12.21
N TYR A 85 22.91 17.82 11.07
CA TYR A 85 22.03 18.98 10.91
C TYR A 85 20.59 18.57 11.16
N TYR A 86 20.05 18.97 12.31
CA TYR A 86 18.61 19.01 12.51
C TYR A 86 18.27 20.24 13.36
N PRO A 87 17.56 21.23 12.79
CA PRO A 87 17.04 22.34 13.57
C PRO A 87 15.77 21.86 14.28
N ASP A 88 15.90 21.05 15.34
CA ASP A 88 14.71 20.62 16.08
C ASP A 88 13.89 21.85 16.48
N GLY A 89 12.60 21.79 16.15
CA GLY A 89 11.55 22.80 16.38
C GLY A 89 11.24 23.11 17.84
N ASP A 90 12.16 22.85 18.77
CA ASP A 90 12.15 23.51 20.06
C ASP A 90 12.89 24.85 19.90
N TYR A 91 12.12 25.91 19.69
CA TYR A 91 12.58 27.26 19.95
C TYR A 91 12.80 27.40 21.47
N PRO A 92 14.02 27.63 22.00
CA PRO A 92 15.28 27.93 21.31
C PRO A 92 16.16 26.68 21.07
N PRO A 93 17.01 26.72 20.03
CA PRO A 93 17.76 25.55 19.58
C PRO A 93 18.59 24.94 20.70
N SER A 94 18.42 23.64 20.91
CA SER A 94 19.26 22.92 21.85
C SER A 94 20.73 23.05 21.44
N ASN A 95 21.62 23.51 22.34
CA ASN A 95 23.07 23.53 22.13
C ASN A 95 23.69 22.11 22.16
N ARG A 96 22.93 21.09 21.73
CA ARG A 96 23.29 19.69 21.86
C ARG A 96 24.14 19.30 20.66
N PHE A 97 25.39 18.93 20.92
CA PHE A 97 26.23 18.21 19.98
C PHE A 97 25.54 16.88 19.61
N ARG A 98 25.25 16.67 18.33
CA ARG A 98 24.64 15.46 17.78
C ARG A 98 25.63 14.79 16.83
N PRO A 99 26.56 13.97 17.35
CA PRO A 99 27.57 13.37 16.49
C PRO A 99 26.91 12.49 15.42
N GLN A 100 27.44 12.55 14.20
CA GLN A 100 26.98 11.73 13.08
C GLN A 100 27.70 10.38 13.07
N TRP A 101 26.97 9.28 12.87
CA TRP A 101 27.55 7.93 12.77
C TRP A 101 28.49 7.79 11.58
N ASP A 102 29.64 7.16 11.80
CA ASP A 102 30.60 6.88 10.73
C ASP A 102 30.31 5.54 10.06
N ILE A 103 29.28 5.55 9.22
CA ILE A 103 28.84 4.36 8.51
C ILE A 103 29.84 3.87 7.45
N GLN A 104 30.89 4.63 7.11
CA GLN A 104 31.95 4.13 6.22
C GLN A 104 32.69 2.91 6.80
N GLN A 105 32.49 2.63 8.09
CA GLN A 105 32.90 1.43 8.80
C GLN A 105 31.78 0.38 8.81
N SER A 106 32.08 -0.83 8.34
CA SER A 106 31.16 -1.97 8.35
C SER A 106 30.73 -2.36 9.77
N ALA A 107 31.61 -2.20 10.76
CA ALA A 107 31.30 -2.44 12.16
C ALA A 107 30.20 -1.50 12.69
N VAL A 108 30.22 -0.23 12.27
CA VAL A 108 29.20 0.75 12.62
C VAL A 108 27.88 0.42 11.91
N ILE A 109 27.93 0.04 10.62
CA ILE A 109 26.74 -0.44 9.89
C ILE A 109 26.10 -1.63 10.62
N ASN A 110 26.86 -2.65 10.98
CA ASN A 110 26.35 -3.84 11.70
C ASN A 110 25.61 -3.43 12.98
N ASN A 111 26.23 -2.57 13.80
CA ASN A 111 25.65 -2.07 15.04
C ASN A 111 24.33 -1.32 14.80
N LEU A 112 24.29 -0.47 13.77
CA LEU A 112 23.08 0.27 13.43
C LEU A 112 21.97 -0.64 12.90
N VAL A 113 22.29 -1.62 12.07
CA VAL A 113 21.32 -2.60 11.57
C VAL A 113 20.71 -3.37 12.75
N ASP A 114 21.53 -3.87 13.68
CA ASP A 114 21.05 -4.58 14.87
C ASP A 114 20.11 -3.72 15.72
N LYS A 115 20.42 -2.43 15.89
CA LYS A 115 19.55 -1.47 16.60
C LYS A 115 18.20 -1.29 15.90
N HIS A 116 18.19 -1.13 14.58
CA HIS A 116 16.94 -0.99 13.82
C HIS A 116 16.10 -2.28 13.88
N MET A 117 16.74 -3.45 13.75
CA MET A 117 16.08 -4.75 13.94
C MET A 117 15.49 -4.91 15.34
N GLY A 118 16.15 -4.38 16.36
CA GLY A 118 15.62 -4.28 17.73
C GLY A 118 14.35 -3.42 17.80
N ILE A 119 14.37 -2.24 17.18
CA ILE A 119 13.19 -1.34 17.11
C ILE A 119 12.03 -2.03 16.41
N PHE A 120 12.26 -2.65 15.25
CA PHE A 120 11.23 -3.38 14.51
C PHE A 120 10.62 -4.50 15.37
N SER A 121 11.46 -5.22 16.12
CA SER A 121 11.00 -6.28 17.02
C SER A 121 10.14 -5.75 18.18
N VAL A 122 10.46 -4.56 18.71
CA VAL A 122 9.66 -3.91 19.75
C VAL A 122 8.30 -3.45 19.21
N ILE A 123 8.27 -2.88 18.00
CA ILE A 123 7.04 -2.43 17.35
C ILE A 123 6.14 -3.62 16.99
N ASP A 124 6.73 -4.68 16.43
CA ASP A 124 6.05 -5.95 16.12
C ASP A 124 5.40 -6.58 17.36
N GLY A 125 6.03 -6.43 18.52
CA GLY A 125 5.50 -6.97 19.78
C GLY A 125 5.36 -8.50 19.78
N GLY A 126 6.09 -9.21 18.91
CA GLY A 126 6.08 -10.67 18.78
C GLY A 126 4.97 -11.24 17.90
N LYS A 127 4.28 -10.41 17.12
CA LYS A 127 3.18 -10.83 16.24
C LYS A 127 3.66 -11.41 14.90
N GLY A 128 4.88 -11.08 14.49
CA GLY A 128 5.41 -11.45 13.18
C GLY A 128 4.74 -10.73 12.01
N ASP A 129 4.04 -9.63 12.27
CA ASP A 129 3.23 -8.89 11.30
C ASP A 129 3.71 -7.46 11.07
N PHE A 130 4.97 -7.16 11.42
CA PHE A 130 5.61 -5.87 11.13
C PHE A 130 5.48 -5.50 9.65
N ALA A 131 4.58 -4.54 9.38
CA ALA A 131 4.19 -4.18 8.03
C ALA A 131 5.28 -3.40 7.27
N GLY A 132 6.19 -2.73 7.98
CA GLY A 132 7.21 -1.92 7.34
C GLY A 132 7.54 -0.60 8.02
N TYR A 133 8.30 0.23 7.29
CA TYR A 133 8.66 1.58 7.70
C TYR A 133 8.77 2.55 6.51
N LEU A 134 8.59 3.85 6.78
CA LEU A 134 8.89 4.94 5.86
C LEU A 134 10.11 5.70 6.37
N PHE A 135 11.03 6.04 5.47
CA PHE A 135 12.22 6.83 5.79
C PHE A 135 12.04 8.29 5.36
N ASP A 136 12.08 9.21 6.33
CA ASP A 136 11.84 10.65 6.15
C ASP A 136 13.01 11.34 5.41
N GLU A 137 12.71 12.13 4.38
CA GLU A 137 13.58 12.98 3.55
C GLU A 137 14.81 12.34 2.86
N GLY A 138 15.17 11.08 3.13
CA GLY A 138 16.00 10.28 2.21
C GLY A 138 17.44 10.74 1.97
N SER A 139 18.08 11.41 2.92
CA SER A 139 19.47 11.88 2.72
C SER A 139 20.46 10.71 2.63
N ILE A 140 21.10 10.56 1.47
CA ILE A 140 22.04 9.46 1.19
C ILE A 140 23.49 9.87 1.43
N LYS A 141 23.83 11.14 1.18
CA LYS A 141 25.15 11.72 1.48
C LYS A 141 25.34 12.07 2.94
N GLY A 142 24.28 12.00 3.74
CA GLY A 142 24.30 12.38 5.15
C GLY A 142 23.98 13.86 5.37
N GLU A 143 23.53 14.16 6.57
CA GLU A 143 23.04 15.48 6.97
C GLU A 143 24.03 16.12 7.94
N PHE A 144 24.91 17.00 7.46
CA PHE A 144 25.96 17.58 8.30
C PHE A 144 25.74 19.06 8.58
N GLN A 145 26.19 19.49 9.75
CA GLN A 145 26.10 20.87 10.17
C GLN A 145 27.45 21.57 10.07
N ARG A 146 27.44 22.81 9.57
CA ARG A 146 28.55 23.78 9.73
C ARG A 146 28.08 25.06 10.40
N LEU A 147 29.00 25.75 11.06
CA LEU A 147 28.78 27.12 11.53
C LEU A 147 29.34 28.09 10.48
N ASP A 148 28.56 29.10 10.10
CA ASP A 148 29.07 30.21 9.31
C ASP A 148 29.85 31.22 10.18
N SER A 149 30.38 32.27 9.55
CA SER A 149 31.16 33.32 10.21
C SER A 149 30.39 34.09 11.28
N SER A 150 29.06 34.04 11.27
CA SER A 150 28.19 34.64 12.29
C SER A 150 27.86 33.69 13.44
N GLY A 151 28.34 32.43 13.39
CA GLY A 151 28.00 31.39 14.33
C GLY A 151 26.63 30.76 14.07
N LYS A 152 25.99 31.05 12.92
CA LYS A 152 24.72 30.45 12.55
C LYS A 152 24.95 29.06 11.93
N ARG A 153 24.09 28.12 12.32
CA ARG A 153 24.09 26.75 11.80
C ARG A 153 23.51 26.71 10.39
N ASN A 154 24.23 26.05 9.50
CA ASN A 154 23.81 25.78 8.12
C ASN A 154 24.04 24.31 7.80
N MET A 155 23.23 23.77 6.88
CA MET A 155 23.51 22.46 6.30
C MET A 155 24.85 22.51 5.57
N SER A 156 25.54 21.38 5.55
CA SER A 156 26.87 21.18 4.99
C SER A 156 26.98 19.79 4.39
N SER A 157 28.00 19.60 3.55
CA SER A 157 28.45 18.28 3.11
C SER A 157 29.79 17.90 3.75
N LEU A 158 30.17 16.63 3.65
CA LEU A 158 31.51 16.18 4.05
C LEU A 158 32.60 16.89 3.27
N TYR A 159 32.40 17.14 1.97
CA TYR A 159 33.35 17.92 1.18
C TYR A 159 33.64 19.30 1.77
N GLN A 160 32.61 20.00 2.25
CA GLN A 160 32.79 21.31 2.86
C GLN A 160 33.46 21.23 4.26
N LEU A 161 33.36 20.09 4.95
CA LEU A 161 33.91 19.90 6.29
C LEU A 161 35.34 19.33 6.29
N THR A 162 35.64 18.43 5.34
CA THR A 162 36.88 17.65 5.31
C THR A 162 37.76 17.96 4.10
N GLY A 163 37.20 18.59 3.07
CA GLY A 163 37.85 18.76 1.76
C GLY A 163 37.83 17.49 0.90
N GLN A 164 37.26 16.37 1.37
CA GLN A 164 37.16 15.11 0.64
C GLN A 164 35.80 14.98 -0.06
N THR A 165 35.77 14.45 -1.28
CA THR A 165 34.59 14.50 -2.18
C THR A 165 33.28 13.93 -1.59
N ASP A 166 33.33 12.96 -0.66
CA ASP A 166 32.18 12.42 0.09
C ASP A 166 32.67 11.47 1.21
N SER A 167 33.54 11.96 2.10
CA SER A 167 34.16 11.09 3.10
C SER A 167 34.56 11.84 4.38
N GLY A 168 34.43 11.15 5.51
CA GLY A 168 35.07 11.53 6.76
C GLY A 168 36.59 11.38 6.68
N LEU A 169 37.31 11.88 7.69
CA LEU A 169 38.75 11.72 7.82
C LEU A 169 39.08 10.41 8.56
N GLN A 170 39.89 9.56 7.94
CA GLN A 170 40.45 8.40 8.65
C GLN A 170 41.36 8.85 9.79
N HIS A 171 41.31 8.16 10.91
CA HIS A 171 42.20 8.37 12.05
C HIS A 171 42.35 7.07 12.86
N GLY A 172 43.47 6.94 13.57
CA GLY A 172 43.71 5.80 14.45
C GLY A 172 43.62 4.46 13.73
N SER A 173 42.91 3.51 14.33
CA SER A 173 42.70 2.14 13.81
C SER A 173 41.40 1.97 13.01
N ILE A 174 40.75 3.06 12.62
CA ILE A 174 39.50 3.00 11.87
C ILE A 174 39.75 2.51 10.44
N ALA A 175 39.06 1.45 10.05
CA ALA A 175 39.05 0.93 8.69
C ALA A 175 37.79 1.43 7.96
N TYR A 176 37.97 1.99 6.76
CA TYR A 176 36.85 2.29 5.87
C TYR A 176 36.75 1.19 4.82
N GLU A 177 35.68 0.39 4.89
CA GLU A 177 35.36 -0.58 3.83
C GLU A 177 34.59 0.06 2.67
N TYR A 178 34.05 1.26 2.86
CA TYR A 178 33.33 2.01 1.84
C TYR A 178 34.06 3.30 1.48
N SER A 179 34.32 3.47 0.19
CA SER A 179 35.11 4.60 -0.34
C SER A 179 34.42 5.97 -0.20
N THR A 180 33.10 5.98 0.00
CA THR A 180 32.32 7.21 0.22
C THR A 180 31.20 6.96 1.21
N TYR A 181 30.73 8.03 1.86
CA TYR A 181 29.60 7.98 2.78
C TYR A 181 28.31 7.52 2.07
N SER A 182 28.06 7.95 0.84
CA SER A 182 26.89 7.50 0.06
C SER A 182 26.91 5.99 -0.22
N LYS A 183 28.07 5.42 -0.55
CA LYS A 183 28.21 3.96 -0.75
C LYS A 183 27.98 3.19 0.55
N ALA A 184 28.44 3.74 1.66
CA ALA A 184 28.19 3.20 2.98
C ALA A 184 26.70 3.24 3.34
N SER A 185 26.00 4.34 3.08
CA SER A 185 24.54 4.44 3.24
C SER A 185 23.82 3.35 2.45
N LEU A 186 24.19 3.15 1.18
CA LEU A 186 23.61 2.07 0.36
C LEU A 186 23.84 0.69 0.99
N ALA A 187 25.05 0.42 1.47
CA ALA A 187 25.36 -0.85 2.12
C ALA A 187 24.56 -1.05 3.41
N PHE A 188 24.39 0.00 4.22
CA PHE A 188 23.54 -0.02 5.40
C PHE A 188 22.10 -0.40 5.05
N PHE A 189 21.49 0.27 4.07
CA PHE A 189 20.12 -0.04 3.67
C PHE A 189 20.00 -1.43 3.05
N LYS A 190 20.95 -1.88 2.22
CA LYS A 190 20.97 -3.26 1.70
C LYS A 190 20.97 -4.27 2.84
N GLN A 191 21.84 -4.09 3.81
CA GLN A 191 21.97 -5.01 4.93
C GLN A 191 20.71 -5.00 5.81
N LEU A 192 20.19 -3.81 6.13
CA LEU A 192 18.95 -3.67 6.89
C LEU A 192 17.79 -4.35 6.17
N GLN A 193 17.60 -4.10 4.87
CA GLN A 193 16.54 -4.72 4.08
C GLN A 193 16.67 -6.23 4.01
N ASN A 194 17.88 -6.75 3.79
CA ASN A 194 18.11 -8.19 3.74
C ASN A 194 17.77 -8.85 5.08
N GLN A 195 18.26 -8.32 6.21
CA GLN A 195 17.95 -8.88 7.52
C GLN A 195 16.47 -8.74 7.88
N ALA A 196 15.88 -7.59 7.58
CA ALA A 196 14.49 -7.32 7.92
C ALA A 196 13.52 -8.13 7.06
N LYS A 197 13.74 -8.31 5.75
CA LYS A 197 12.94 -9.19 4.88
C LYS A 197 13.14 -10.67 5.20
N ASN A 198 14.32 -11.08 5.67
CA ASN A 198 14.51 -12.46 6.16
C ASN A 198 13.65 -12.76 7.40
N LYS A 199 13.43 -11.77 8.27
CA LYS A 199 12.59 -11.91 9.47
C LYS A 199 11.11 -11.65 9.19
N TYR A 200 10.81 -10.68 8.32
CA TYR A 200 9.47 -10.19 7.98
C TYR A 200 9.31 -10.20 6.44
N PRO A 201 8.99 -11.35 5.82
CA PRO A 201 8.99 -11.49 4.36
C PRO A 201 8.06 -10.53 3.63
N ASP A 202 6.94 -10.16 4.27
CA ASP A 202 5.90 -9.30 3.69
C ASP A 202 6.10 -7.82 3.98
N MET A 203 7.13 -7.45 4.75
CA MET A 203 7.35 -6.05 5.11
C MET A 203 7.61 -5.19 3.87
N LYS A 204 7.13 -3.95 3.94
CA LYS A 204 7.42 -2.92 2.94
C LYS A 204 8.37 -1.89 3.51
N TRP A 205 9.18 -1.31 2.66
CA TRP A 205 9.88 -0.09 3.03
C TRP A 205 9.60 0.98 2.00
N GLY A 206 9.36 2.19 2.47
CA GLY A 206 9.17 3.32 1.59
C GLY A 206 10.05 4.49 1.96
N LEU A 207 10.05 5.45 1.07
CA LEU A 207 10.82 6.67 1.18
C LEU A 207 9.86 7.85 1.16
N GLU A 208 10.08 8.84 2.01
CA GLU A 208 9.27 10.05 2.10
C GLU A 208 10.07 11.32 1.77
N PRO A 209 10.42 11.57 0.50
CA PRO A 209 11.02 12.85 0.11
C PRO A 209 10.09 14.04 0.37
N TYR A 210 10.69 15.18 0.71
CA TYR A 210 9.93 16.43 0.81
C TYR A 210 9.28 16.84 -0.54
N SER A 211 9.99 16.73 -1.67
CA SER A 211 9.49 17.18 -2.99
C SER A 211 10.36 16.70 -4.17
N LEU A 212 9.85 15.75 -4.95
CA LEU A 212 10.63 15.14 -6.04
C LEU A 212 10.87 16.03 -7.27
N TYR A 213 10.07 17.07 -7.46
CA TYR A 213 10.10 17.91 -8.66
C TYR A 213 10.96 19.17 -8.51
N ARG A 214 11.62 19.34 -7.35
CA ARG A 214 12.50 20.48 -7.12
C ARG A 214 13.91 20.13 -7.62
N ALA A 215 14.19 20.46 -8.88
CA ALA A 215 15.52 20.25 -9.47
C ALA A 215 16.60 21.08 -8.74
N GLY A 216 17.78 20.50 -8.47
CA GLY A 216 18.99 21.30 -8.22
C GLY A 216 20.01 20.81 -7.19
N GLY A 217 19.90 19.61 -6.60
CA GLY A 217 20.89 19.13 -5.64
C GLY A 217 21.12 20.08 -4.45
N MET A 218 22.18 19.85 -3.68
CA MET A 218 22.47 20.45 -2.35
C MET A 218 22.45 22.00 -2.22
N ASP A 219 22.21 22.78 -3.27
CA ASP A 219 22.15 24.26 -3.21
C ASP A 219 20.72 24.84 -3.33
N ALA A 220 19.70 24.02 -3.65
CA ALA A 220 18.31 24.46 -3.59
C ALA A 220 17.70 24.23 -2.20
N THR A 221 18.35 24.64 -1.10
CA THR A 221 17.78 24.84 0.25
C THR A 221 16.84 23.79 0.92
N ARG A 222 16.62 22.56 0.41
CA ARG A 222 16.00 21.40 1.12
C ARG A 222 15.98 20.11 0.25
N TYR A 223 16.38 19.01 0.89
CA TYR A 223 16.59 17.56 0.58
C TYR A 223 15.70 16.80 -0.40
N SER A 224 15.01 17.47 -1.30
CA SER A 224 13.71 16.99 -1.70
C SER A 224 13.69 15.83 -2.72
N SER A 225 14.83 15.42 -3.29
CA SER A 225 14.96 14.32 -4.27
C SER A 225 16.26 13.53 -4.22
N GLU A 226 17.14 13.78 -3.23
CA GLU A 226 18.55 13.35 -3.25
C GLU A 226 18.70 11.83 -3.43
N TRP A 227 17.99 11.01 -2.64
CA TRP A 227 18.03 9.56 -2.80
C TRP A 227 17.72 9.12 -4.23
N ILE A 228 16.62 9.63 -4.80
CA ILE A 228 16.13 9.20 -6.11
C ILE A 228 17.11 9.61 -7.20
N GLU A 229 17.70 10.80 -7.09
CA GLU A 229 18.73 11.29 -8.02
C GLU A 229 20.03 10.47 -7.94
N GLU A 230 20.55 10.26 -6.73
CA GLU A 230 21.83 9.56 -6.53
C GLU A 230 21.71 8.07 -6.83
N VAL A 231 20.70 7.39 -6.29
CA VAL A 231 20.50 5.94 -6.50
C VAL A 231 20.01 5.65 -7.92
N GLY A 232 19.17 6.52 -8.48
CA GLY A 232 18.74 6.40 -9.87
C GLY A 232 19.91 6.53 -10.85
N ASN A 233 20.91 7.35 -10.55
CA ASN A 233 22.11 7.52 -11.39
C ASN A 233 23.28 6.59 -11.03
N ALA A 234 23.21 5.86 -9.91
CA ALA A 234 24.22 4.88 -9.52
C ALA A 234 24.26 3.67 -10.49
N ALA A 235 25.38 2.94 -10.45
CA ALA A 235 25.52 1.68 -11.17
C ALA A 235 24.46 0.68 -10.72
N GLU A 236 24.04 -0.23 -11.60
CA GLU A 236 22.98 -1.21 -11.32
C GLU A 236 23.32 -2.10 -10.11
N THR A 237 24.59 -2.46 -9.94
CA THR A 237 25.11 -3.20 -8.78
C THR A 237 24.92 -2.46 -7.46
N ASP A 238 24.98 -1.13 -7.50
CA ASP A 238 24.90 -0.28 -6.32
C ASP A 238 23.44 -0.03 -5.92
N ARG A 239 22.52 0.11 -6.87
CA ARG A 239 21.08 0.31 -6.58
C ARG A 239 20.28 -0.98 -6.39
N THR A 240 20.74 -2.13 -6.87
CA THR A 240 20.01 -3.40 -6.65
C THR A 240 19.85 -3.70 -5.16
N GLY A 241 18.61 -3.96 -4.72
CA GLY A 241 18.27 -4.27 -3.32
C GLY A 241 17.91 -3.07 -2.43
N VAL A 242 17.96 -1.84 -2.96
CA VAL A 242 17.63 -0.60 -2.25
C VAL A 242 16.63 0.28 -3.02
N ASN A 243 15.78 -0.36 -3.83
CA ASN A 243 14.63 0.30 -4.43
C ASN A 243 13.46 0.28 -3.43
N PRO A 244 12.84 1.44 -3.13
CA PRO A 244 11.71 1.49 -2.22
C PRO A 244 10.50 0.77 -2.79
N ASP A 245 9.74 0.08 -1.94
CA ASP A 245 8.45 -0.51 -2.32
C ASP A 245 7.40 0.58 -2.55
N MET A 246 7.55 1.74 -1.90
CA MET A 246 6.68 2.90 -2.05
C MET A 246 7.43 4.23 -1.94
N LEU A 247 7.03 5.22 -2.74
CA LEU A 247 7.56 6.57 -2.68
C LEU A 247 6.44 7.54 -2.29
N MET A 248 6.57 8.21 -1.16
CA MET A 248 5.56 9.09 -0.57
C MET A 248 6.05 10.54 -0.55
N GLN A 249 5.28 11.53 -0.96
CA GLN A 249 5.74 12.93 -0.90
C GLN A 249 5.07 13.72 0.20
N GLU A 250 5.89 14.42 1.00
CA GLU A 250 5.47 15.34 2.06
C GLU A 250 4.86 16.65 1.50
N GLY A 251 5.54 17.23 0.50
CA GLY A 251 5.32 18.59 0.02
C GLY A 251 3.91 18.86 -0.50
N SER A 252 3.51 20.13 -0.41
CA SER A 252 2.16 20.63 -0.70
C SER A 252 1.85 20.79 -2.20
N SER A 253 2.25 19.83 -3.04
CA SER A 253 1.86 19.78 -4.45
C SER A 253 1.19 18.44 -4.81
N VAL A 254 0.25 18.48 -5.74
CA VAL A 254 -0.34 17.28 -6.34
C VAL A 254 0.47 16.77 -7.54
N ASP A 255 1.46 17.50 -8.05
CA ASP A 255 2.22 17.14 -9.27
C ASP A 255 2.75 15.70 -9.20
N PHE A 256 3.18 15.27 -8.00
CA PHE A 256 3.70 13.93 -7.77
C PHE A 256 2.71 12.80 -8.01
N VAL A 257 1.45 13.03 -7.68
CA VAL A 257 0.38 12.03 -7.86
C VAL A 257 -0.52 12.35 -9.05
N ASP A 258 -0.41 13.54 -9.64
CA ASP A 258 -1.22 13.99 -10.77
C ASP A 258 -0.62 13.59 -12.11
N ILE A 259 0.62 14.02 -12.37
CA ILE A 259 1.26 13.83 -13.66
C ILE A 259 2.70 13.39 -13.45
N PHE A 260 2.89 12.08 -13.40
CA PHE A 260 4.21 11.45 -13.47
C PHE A 260 4.84 11.56 -14.87
N SER A 261 4.65 12.69 -15.56
CA SER A 261 5.12 12.92 -16.94
C SER A 261 6.41 13.70 -17.03
N ASN A 262 6.92 14.24 -15.91
CA ASN A 262 8.22 14.88 -15.93
C ASN A 262 9.28 13.84 -16.33
N SER A 263 9.89 14.04 -17.49
CA SER A 263 10.81 13.06 -18.08
C SER A 263 12.05 12.79 -17.23
N LEU A 264 12.50 13.75 -16.43
CA LEU A 264 13.61 13.57 -15.50
C LEU A 264 13.21 12.66 -14.34
N VAL A 265 12.11 12.99 -13.65
CA VAL A 265 11.59 12.19 -12.53
C VAL A 265 11.25 10.79 -13.02
N LYS A 266 10.53 10.68 -14.14
CA LYS A 266 10.19 9.41 -14.77
C LYS A 266 11.44 8.59 -15.10
N GLY A 267 12.47 9.21 -15.67
CA GLY A 267 13.71 8.51 -16.01
C GLY A 267 14.45 7.96 -14.78
N LEU A 268 14.42 8.65 -13.64
CA LEU A 268 15.02 8.17 -12.40
C LEU A 268 14.20 7.06 -11.76
N THR A 269 12.88 7.19 -11.75
CA THR A 269 11.98 6.21 -11.16
C THR A 269 11.85 4.93 -11.99
N ASP A 270 11.91 5.04 -13.33
CA ASP A 270 11.98 3.87 -14.24
C ASP A 270 13.22 3.02 -13.91
N LYS A 271 14.37 3.66 -13.64
CA LYS A 271 15.61 2.97 -13.24
C LYS A 271 15.51 2.28 -11.88
N LEU A 272 14.61 2.74 -11.01
CA LEU A 272 14.31 2.14 -9.71
C LEU A 272 13.11 1.18 -9.76
N GLY A 273 12.49 0.99 -10.92
CA GLY A 273 11.29 0.15 -11.07
C GLY A 273 10.07 0.70 -10.35
N ILE A 274 10.01 2.01 -10.07
CA ILE A 274 8.89 2.65 -9.37
C ILE A 274 7.83 3.04 -10.40
N THR A 275 6.64 2.45 -10.25
CA THR A 275 5.46 2.69 -11.09
C THR A 275 4.44 3.59 -10.39
N GLN A 276 3.40 4.02 -11.12
CA GLN A 276 2.41 4.99 -10.63
C GLN A 276 1.54 4.46 -9.47
N ASP A 277 1.39 3.14 -9.34
CA ASP A 277 0.76 2.45 -8.22
C ASP A 277 1.70 2.24 -7.02
N MET A 278 2.97 2.67 -7.12
CA MET A 278 3.96 2.64 -6.03
C MET A 278 4.23 4.04 -5.47
N VAL A 279 3.50 5.07 -5.90
CA VAL A 279 3.66 6.45 -5.42
C VAL A 279 2.47 6.90 -4.58
N GLY A 280 2.69 7.88 -3.70
CA GLY A 280 1.61 8.49 -2.94
C GLY A 280 1.97 9.81 -2.27
N THR A 281 1.00 10.40 -1.59
CA THR A 281 1.22 11.64 -0.84
C THR A 281 0.88 11.43 0.62
N THR A 282 1.63 12.10 1.49
CA THR A 282 1.44 12.05 2.95
C THR A 282 0.85 13.35 3.47
N GLN A 283 1.25 14.48 2.89
CA GLN A 283 0.61 15.78 3.08
C GLN A 283 0.42 16.13 4.58
N PRO A 284 1.51 16.37 5.35
CA PRO A 284 1.38 16.61 6.79
C PRO A 284 0.73 17.92 7.13
N ASN A 285 0.94 18.89 6.25
CA ASN A 285 0.95 20.28 6.64
C ASN A 285 -0.38 20.97 6.38
N ALA A 286 -1.42 20.22 5.96
CA ALA A 286 -2.72 20.83 5.73
C ALA A 286 -4.00 20.13 6.14
N ILE A 287 -4.88 20.95 6.69
CA ILE A 287 -6.20 20.62 7.21
C ILE A 287 -7.34 20.97 6.25
N GLY A 288 -7.09 21.83 5.25
CA GLY A 288 -8.13 22.43 4.42
C GLY A 288 -9.04 21.38 3.77
N GLU A 289 -10.36 21.62 3.83
CA GLU A 289 -11.38 20.73 3.25
C GLU A 289 -11.13 20.50 1.75
N TYR A 290 -11.10 21.58 0.96
CA TYR A 290 -10.90 21.50 -0.50
C TYR A 290 -9.55 20.88 -0.85
N GLU A 291 -8.50 21.27 -0.14
CA GLU A 291 -7.15 20.79 -0.37
C GLU A 291 -7.08 19.26 -0.22
N ASN A 292 -7.58 18.69 0.88
CA ASN A 292 -7.58 17.24 1.08
C ASN A 292 -8.47 16.52 0.04
N ARG A 293 -9.55 17.14 -0.46
CA ARG A 293 -10.32 16.60 -1.61
C ARG A 293 -9.52 16.59 -2.90
N LEU A 294 -8.78 17.67 -3.16
CA LEU A 294 -7.92 17.77 -4.34
C LEU A 294 -6.85 16.66 -4.31
N TYR A 295 -6.16 16.45 -3.19
CA TYR A 295 -5.19 15.37 -3.03
C TYR A 295 -5.80 14.00 -3.24
N ALA A 296 -6.93 13.70 -2.58
CA ALA A 296 -7.61 12.42 -2.73
C ALA A 296 -8.09 12.20 -4.17
N GLY A 297 -8.65 13.22 -4.81
CA GLY A 297 -9.12 13.15 -6.19
C GLY A 297 -7.98 12.88 -7.17
N LYS A 298 -6.87 13.61 -7.04
CA LYS A 298 -5.68 13.45 -7.88
C LYS A 298 -4.97 12.12 -7.67
N ALA A 299 -4.82 11.67 -6.42
CA ALA A 299 -4.29 10.34 -6.14
C ALA A 299 -5.21 9.25 -6.70
N GLY A 300 -6.52 9.37 -6.46
CA GLY A 300 -7.52 8.39 -6.86
C GLY A 300 -7.57 8.14 -8.36
N ILE A 301 -7.62 9.18 -9.20
CA ILE A 301 -7.68 9.01 -10.67
C ILE A 301 -6.41 8.42 -11.27
N ASN A 302 -5.29 8.52 -10.55
CA ASN A 302 -3.98 8.08 -11.00
C ASN A 302 -3.53 6.75 -10.38
N GLY A 303 -4.34 6.15 -9.50
CA GLY A 303 -3.97 4.92 -8.81
C GLY A 303 -2.88 5.10 -7.74
N ALA A 304 -2.50 6.34 -7.44
CA ALA A 304 -1.55 6.67 -6.39
C ALA A 304 -2.20 6.54 -5.00
N TRP A 305 -1.36 6.42 -3.99
CA TRP A 305 -1.77 6.27 -2.60
C TRP A 305 -1.93 7.63 -1.94
N TYR A 306 -2.88 7.75 -1.03
CA TYR A 306 -2.98 8.90 -0.14
C TYR A 306 -3.15 8.36 1.26
N HIS A 307 -2.20 8.65 2.14
CA HIS A 307 -2.16 8.12 3.51
C HIS A 307 -1.45 9.09 4.47
N TRP A 308 -1.37 8.71 5.75
CA TRP A 308 -0.66 9.42 6.83
C TRP A 308 -1.39 10.64 7.42
N PHE A 309 -1.23 10.85 8.74
CA PHE A 309 -2.03 11.76 9.57
C PHE A 309 -1.27 13.00 10.05
N GLY A 310 -0.27 13.42 9.28
CA GLY A 310 0.57 14.56 9.58
C GLY A 310 1.51 14.38 10.76
N ARG A 311 2.35 15.39 10.98
CA ARG A 311 3.22 15.47 12.16
C ARG A 311 2.38 15.96 13.34
N PHE A 312 2.09 15.07 14.30
CA PHE A 312 1.59 15.48 15.62
C PHE A 312 2.59 16.50 16.19
N GLY A 313 2.14 17.71 16.50
CA GLY A 313 3.01 18.87 16.77
C GLY A 313 2.61 20.14 16.03
N GLY A 314 1.88 20.03 14.91
CA GLY A 314 1.30 21.15 14.16
C GLY A 314 2.31 21.89 13.27
N THR A 315 2.26 21.61 11.98
CA THR A 315 3.08 22.28 10.94
C THR A 315 2.18 22.79 9.81
N GLY A 316 2.54 23.90 9.18
CA GLY A 316 1.68 24.56 8.19
C GLY A 316 0.38 25.08 8.81
N ASN A 317 -0.77 24.72 8.23
CA ASN A 317 -2.10 25.01 8.81
C ASN A 317 -2.69 23.80 9.55
N MET A 318 -1.90 22.73 9.74
CA MET A 318 -2.35 21.56 10.47
C MET A 318 -2.50 21.89 11.95
N THR A 319 -3.68 21.66 12.52
CA THR A 319 -3.91 21.72 13.97
C THR A 319 -2.90 20.84 14.68
N ASN A 320 -2.39 21.31 15.82
CA ASN A 320 -1.56 20.51 16.71
C ASN A 320 -2.39 19.42 17.40
N PHE A 321 -2.79 18.40 16.65
CA PHE A 321 -3.39 17.21 17.21
C PHE A 321 -2.36 16.56 18.14
N THR A 322 -2.77 16.21 19.35
CA THR A 322 -1.90 15.54 20.32
C THR A 322 -1.91 14.02 20.17
N GLU A 323 -2.94 13.47 19.52
CA GLU A 323 -3.13 12.04 19.29
C GLU A 323 -4.15 11.78 18.17
N ILE A 324 -4.16 10.56 17.63
CA ILE A 324 -5.03 10.16 16.51
C ILE A 324 -6.52 10.37 16.82
N THR A 325 -6.94 10.25 18.08
CA THR A 325 -8.35 10.40 18.48
C THR A 325 -8.88 11.82 18.23
N LYS A 326 -8.00 12.82 18.19
CA LYS A 326 -8.35 14.23 17.94
C LYS A 326 -8.44 14.60 16.46
N VAL A 327 -7.83 13.80 15.59
CA VAL A 327 -7.85 14.03 14.14
C VAL A 327 -9.28 13.94 13.62
N TYR A 328 -9.67 14.87 12.75
CA TYR A 328 -11.05 14.97 12.27
C TYR A 328 -11.51 13.70 11.54
N PRO A 329 -12.75 13.24 11.75
CA PRO A 329 -13.31 12.12 11.01
C PRO A 329 -13.13 12.25 9.49
N ARG A 330 -13.35 13.45 8.93
CA ARG A 330 -13.15 13.66 7.49
C ARG A 330 -11.72 13.42 7.03
N LEU A 331 -10.72 13.81 7.83
CA LEU A 331 -9.31 13.62 7.50
C LEU A 331 -8.95 12.14 7.55
N LYS A 332 -9.51 11.40 8.52
CA LYS A 332 -9.36 9.95 8.63
C LYS A 332 -9.84 9.23 7.39
N LEU A 333 -11.05 9.53 6.93
CA LEU A 333 -11.65 8.82 5.81
C LEU A 333 -11.08 9.28 4.46
N ILE A 334 -10.89 10.59 4.25
CA ILE A 334 -10.44 11.10 2.94
C ILE A 334 -9.04 10.60 2.55
N ARG A 335 -8.16 10.42 3.54
CA ARG A 335 -6.78 9.93 3.39
C ARG A 335 -6.67 8.41 3.35
N VAL A 336 -7.76 7.70 3.07
CA VAL A 336 -7.72 6.25 2.81
C VAL A 336 -8.57 5.84 1.61
N ILE A 337 -9.52 6.68 1.17
CA ILE A 337 -10.42 6.36 0.05
C ILE A 337 -9.66 5.99 -1.24
N PRO A 338 -8.65 6.75 -1.71
CA PRO A 338 -7.92 6.37 -2.94
C PRO A 338 -7.27 4.99 -2.84
N SER A 339 -6.70 4.70 -1.67
CA SER A 339 -6.06 3.42 -1.38
C SER A 339 -7.07 2.28 -1.26
N TRP A 340 -8.27 2.54 -0.74
CA TRP A 340 -9.35 1.54 -0.76
C TRP A 340 -9.84 1.28 -2.17
N ASP A 341 -9.88 2.26 -3.07
CA ASP A 341 -10.19 2.00 -4.48
C ASP A 341 -9.12 1.11 -5.13
N ASN A 342 -7.85 1.29 -4.79
CA ASN A 342 -6.76 0.39 -5.21
C ASN A 342 -6.97 -1.03 -4.66
N LEU A 343 -7.21 -1.17 -3.35
CA LEU A 343 -7.41 -2.47 -2.71
C LEU A 343 -8.70 -3.19 -3.14
N ASN A 344 -9.71 -2.44 -3.59
CA ASN A 344 -10.93 -2.97 -4.21
C ASN A 344 -10.77 -3.27 -5.72
N ASN A 345 -9.57 -3.08 -6.29
CA ASN A 345 -9.28 -3.27 -7.72
C ASN A 345 -10.20 -2.45 -8.64
N ILE A 346 -10.54 -1.21 -8.26
CA ILE A 346 -11.37 -0.35 -9.09
C ILE A 346 -10.57 0.15 -10.31
N PRO A 347 -11.02 -0.08 -11.55
CA PRO A 347 -10.28 0.34 -12.74
C PRO A 347 -10.07 1.85 -12.78
N LEU A 348 -8.88 2.31 -13.17
CA LEU A 348 -8.57 3.75 -13.29
C LEU A 348 -9.52 4.48 -14.25
N ALA A 349 -9.89 3.83 -15.35
CA ALA A 349 -10.87 4.35 -16.31
C ALA A 349 -12.28 4.56 -15.72
N SER A 350 -12.57 3.96 -14.57
CA SER A 350 -13.84 4.10 -13.84
C SER A 350 -13.74 5.09 -12.68
N ARG A 351 -12.65 5.84 -12.57
CA ARG A 351 -12.41 6.90 -11.57
C ARG A 351 -12.43 8.26 -12.25
N SER A 352 -12.95 9.26 -11.57
CA SER A 352 -13.03 10.62 -12.12
C SER A 352 -12.90 11.69 -11.03
N TRP A 353 -12.27 12.80 -11.40
CA TRP A 353 -12.16 14.03 -10.61
C TRP A 353 -12.44 15.22 -11.53
N ASN A 354 -13.43 16.04 -11.17
CA ASN A 354 -13.82 17.21 -11.97
C ASN A 354 -13.43 18.56 -11.33
N GLY A 355 -12.54 18.54 -10.34
CA GLY A 355 -12.18 19.72 -9.56
C GLY A 355 -13.07 19.97 -8.33
N SER A 356 -14.18 19.26 -8.18
CA SER A 356 -15.10 19.37 -7.03
C SER A 356 -15.53 18.02 -6.45
N VAL A 357 -15.72 17.02 -7.32
CA VAL A 357 -16.21 15.69 -6.98
C VAL A 357 -15.20 14.66 -7.45
N TYR A 358 -14.77 13.79 -6.53
CA TYR A 358 -14.13 12.53 -6.86
C TYR A 358 -15.17 11.42 -6.76
N GLN A 359 -15.17 10.51 -7.73
CA GLN A 359 -15.97 9.29 -7.66
C GLN A 359 -15.28 8.14 -8.37
N SER A 360 -15.52 6.94 -7.87
CA SER A 360 -15.06 5.68 -8.46
C SER A 360 -16.24 4.72 -8.61
N ARG A 361 -16.22 3.86 -9.63
CA ARG A 361 -17.29 2.89 -9.91
C ARG A 361 -16.74 1.49 -10.11
N THR A 362 -17.49 0.50 -9.65
CA THR A 362 -17.21 -0.91 -9.97
C THR A 362 -17.43 -1.17 -11.46
N SER A 363 -16.98 -2.33 -11.94
CA SER A 363 -17.21 -2.78 -13.33
C SER A 363 -18.70 -2.80 -13.72
N SER A 364 -19.59 -3.07 -12.76
CA SER A 364 -21.05 -3.02 -12.95
C SER A 364 -21.64 -1.60 -12.95
N GLY A 365 -20.81 -0.55 -12.88
CA GLY A 365 -21.25 0.86 -12.89
C GLY A 365 -21.72 1.41 -11.54
N ASN A 366 -21.70 0.60 -10.48
CA ASN A 366 -22.12 1.01 -9.13
C ASN A 366 -21.09 1.92 -8.47
N LEU A 367 -21.53 2.95 -7.75
CA LEU A 367 -20.64 3.83 -6.97
C LEU A 367 -19.91 3.03 -5.89
N GLN A 368 -18.58 3.09 -5.91
CA GLN A 368 -17.71 2.51 -4.89
C GLN A 368 -17.31 3.59 -3.87
N SER A 369 -16.67 4.65 -4.36
CA SER A 369 -16.25 5.80 -3.56
C SER A 369 -16.82 7.10 -4.12
N TYR A 370 -17.08 8.05 -3.24
CA TYR A 370 -17.57 9.39 -3.59
C TYR A 370 -17.06 10.40 -2.58
N ILE A 371 -16.58 11.55 -3.05
CA ILE A 371 -16.07 12.65 -2.23
C ILE A 371 -16.56 13.96 -2.85
N ASN A 372 -17.30 14.76 -2.10
CA ASN A 372 -17.57 16.17 -2.40
C ASN A 372 -17.48 17.00 -1.10
N SER A 373 -17.88 18.28 -1.15
CA SER A 373 -17.83 19.19 0.00
C SER A 373 -18.78 18.80 1.15
N ASP A 374 -19.84 18.05 0.85
CA ASP A 374 -20.93 17.75 1.77
C ASP A 374 -20.84 16.34 2.36
N VAL A 375 -20.27 15.39 1.63
CA VAL A 375 -20.12 14.00 2.07
C VAL A 375 -18.94 13.33 1.39
N LEU A 376 -18.27 12.45 2.13
CA LEU A 376 -17.35 11.48 1.58
C LEU A 376 -17.68 10.08 2.09
N TYR A 377 -17.63 9.08 1.21
CA TYR A 377 -17.89 7.70 1.57
C TYR A 377 -17.19 6.70 0.66
N SER A 378 -16.91 5.51 1.18
CA SER A 378 -16.40 4.37 0.42
C SER A 378 -16.73 3.05 1.13
N ARG A 379 -16.77 1.94 0.36
CA ARG A 379 -16.90 0.60 0.95
C ARG A 379 -15.53 0.05 1.31
N HIS A 380 -15.40 -0.40 2.55
CA HIS A 380 -14.15 -0.96 3.05
C HIS A 380 -13.85 -2.31 2.37
N TRP A 381 -12.65 -2.43 1.82
CA TRP A 381 -12.23 -3.53 0.95
C TRP A 381 -12.28 -4.93 1.60
N LYS A 382 -12.11 -5.03 2.92
CA LYS A 382 -12.22 -6.33 3.64
C LYS A 382 -13.63 -6.65 4.13
N THR A 383 -14.38 -5.63 4.57
CA THR A 383 -15.62 -5.85 5.33
C THR A 383 -16.87 -5.56 4.53
N GLY A 384 -16.76 -4.87 3.38
CA GLY A 384 -17.89 -4.42 2.58
C GLY A 384 -18.73 -3.31 3.25
N LYS A 385 -18.52 -3.02 4.54
CA LYS A 385 -19.21 -1.95 5.26
C LYS A 385 -18.94 -0.61 4.60
N LEU A 386 -19.94 0.26 4.63
CA LEU A 386 -19.85 1.60 4.08
C LEU A 386 -19.40 2.58 5.15
N PHE A 387 -18.22 3.16 4.98
CA PHE A 387 -17.69 4.20 5.85
C PHE A 387 -18.05 5.54 5.23
N ALA A 388 -18.55 6.47 6.03
CA ALA A 388 -18.96 7.78 5.55
C ALA A 388 -18.62 8.87 6.56
N VAL A 389 -18.42 10.08 6.06
CA VAL A 389 -18.38 11.30 6.85
C VAL A 389 -19.28 12.32 6.17
N PHE A 390 -20.24 12.88 6.92
CA PHE A 390 -21.04 14.02 6.48
C PHE A 390 -20.39 15.31 6.96
N ASN A 391 -20.11 16.21 6.03
CA ASN A 391 -19.62 17.57 6.28
C ASN A 391 -20.75 18.61 6.28
N SER A 392 -21.93 18.26 5.77
CA SER A 392 -23.13 19.10 5.84
C SER A 392 -24.40 18.25 5.81
N THR A 393 -25.55 18.85 6.13
CA THR A 393 -26.87 18.23 5.97
C THR A 393 -27.32 18.09 4.52
N ASN A 394 -26.59 18.68 3.55
CA ASN A 394 -26.86 18.53 2.13
C ASN A 394 -26.24 17.26 1.54
N GLY A 395 -25.37 16.58 2.30
CA GLY A 395 -24.68 15.37 1.87
C GLY A 395 -25.67 14.25 1.54
N VAL A 396 -25.43 13.56 0.42
CA VAL A 396 -26.25 12.43 -0.03
C VAL A 396 -25.36 11.25 -0.35
N ILE A 397 -25.57 10.15 0.36
CA ILE A 397 -24.99 8.86 0.04
C ILE A 397 -25.97 8.12 -0.86
N THR A 398 -25.48 7.55 -1.95
CA THR A 398 -26.24 6.64 -2.83
C THR A 398 -25.78 5.20 -2.60
N LEU A 399 -26.72 4.34 -2.22
CA LEU A 399 -26.53 2.90 -2.10
C LEU A 399 -26.57 2.24 -3.48
N LYS A 400 -25.86 1.11 -3.64
CA LYS A 400 -25.90 0.31 -4.87
C LYS A 400 -27.31 -0.27 -5.04
N ALA A 401 -27.68 -0.62 -6.26
CA ALA A 401 -28.99 -1.25 -6.51
C ALA A 401 -29.13 -2.52 -5.64
N GLY A 402 -30.24 -2.62 -4.89
CA GLY A 402 -30.50 -3.74 -3.97
C GLY A 402 -29.89 -3.60 -2.57
N GLU A 403 -28.98 -2.65 -2.35
CA GLU A 403 -28.43 -2.37 -1.01
C GLU A 403 -29.46 -1.63 -0.14
N THR A 404 -29.53 -2.04 1.12
CA THR A 404 -30.26 -1.44 2.23
C THR A 404 -29.34 -1.41 3.44
N ALA A 405 -29.46 -0.37 4.27
CA ALA A 405 -28.69 -0.29 5.51
C ALA A 405 -29.37 -1.13 6.61
N LEU A 406 -28.67 -2.14 7.11
CA LEU A 406 -29.09 -2.98 8.23
C LEU A 406 -28.83 -2.29 9.57
N SER A 407 -27.75 -1.54 9.67
CA SER A 407 -27.42 -0.75 10.85
C SER A 407 -26.65 0.51 10.48
N THR A 408 -26.77 1.52 11.33
CA THR A 408 -26.00 2.77 11.27
C THR A 408 -25.28 2.94 12.60
N GLN A 409 -23.95 3.01 12.57
CA GLN A 409 -23.14 3.23 13.77
C GLN A 409 -22.42 4.57 13.65
N ARG A 410 -22.44 5.38 14.72
CA ARG A 410 -21.50 6.48 14.91
C ARG A 410 -20.11 5.92 15.17
N VAL A 411 -19.08 6.71 14.86
CA VAL A 411 -17.70 6.32 15.12
C VAL A 411 -17.08 7.09 16.30
N ASP A 412 -16.15 6.45 17.01
CA ASP A 412 -15.33 7.09 18.03
C ASP A 412 -14.11 7.84 17.45
N GLY A 413 -13.23 8.28 18.34
CA GLY A 413 -11.96 8.90 17.97
C GLY A 413 -11.02 8.00 17.16
N TYR A 414 -11.15 6.68 17.19
CA TYR A 414 -10.34 5.78 16.35
C TYR A 414 -11.01 5.44 15.02
N PHE A 415 -12.17 6.03 14.73
CA PHE A 415 -13.04 5.65 13.60
C PHE A 415 -13.57 4.21 13.73
N ILE A 416 -13.88 3.77 14.95
CA ILE A 416 -14.45 2.46 15.26
C ILE A 416 -15.91 2.62 15.67
N GLU A 417 -16.77 1.65 15.36
CA GLU A 417 -18.20 1.64 15.73
C GLU A 417 -18.36 1.81 17.26
N ALA A 418 -19.09 2.84 17.68
CA ALA A 418 -19.13 3.26 19.08
C ALA A 418 -20.55 3.47 19.64
N GLY A 419 -21.58 3.46 18.79
CA GLY A 419 -22.96 3.60 19.23
C GLY A 419 -23.94 3.77 18.08
N ASP A 420 -25.22 3.57 18.36
CA ASP A 420 -26.27 3.70 17.36
C ASP A 420 -26.37 5.12 16.79
N GLY A 421 -26.34 5.22 15.46
CA GLY A 421 -26.49 6.45 14.69
C GLY A 421 -27.80 6.55 13.92
N SER A 422 -28.71 5.58 14.08
CA SER A 422 -29.99 5.52 13.37
C SER A 422 -30.84 6.80 13.55
N ALA A 423 -30.73 7.45 14.70
CA ALA A 423 -31.44 8.68 15.00
C ALA A 423 -30.93 9.92 14.23
N ASP A 424 -29.73 9.87 13.65
CA ASP A 424 -29.09 11.03 13.00
C ASP A 424 -29.44 11.15 11.51
N VAL A 425 -29.75 10.01 10.90
CA VAL A 425 -29.90 9.87 9.44
C VAL A 425 -31.35 9.61 9.05
N ASN A 426 -31.69 10.00 7.83
CA ASN A 426 -32.89 9.57 7.14
C ASN A 426 -32.47 8.65 5.97
N ILE A 427 -33.05 7.47 5.91
CA ILE A 427 -32.80 6.48 4.86
C ILE A 427 -34.09 6.31 4.06
N VAL A 428 -34.07 6.78 2.82
CA VAL A 428 -35.24 6.77 1.93
C VAL A 428 -34.84 6.17 0.59
N GLY A 429 -35.44 5.03 0.25
CA GLY A 429 -35.05 4.25 -0.91
C GLY A 429 -33.57 3.85 -0.83
N ASN A 430 -32.80 4.21 -1.84
CA ASN A 430 -31.35 3.97 -1.91
C ASN A 430 -30.52 5.17 -1.44
N THR A 431 -31.11 6.15 -0.76
CA THR A 431 -30.39 7.36 -0.30
C THR A 431 -30.29 7.44 1.21
N ILE A 432 -29.12 7.87 1.70
CA ILE A 432 -28.89 8.19 3.11
C ILE A 432 -28.48 9.66 3.21
N LYS A 433 -29.15 10.40 4.09
CA LYS A 433 -28.85 11.81 4.39
C LYS A 433 -28.88 12.04 5.90
N LEU A 434 -28.20 13.07 6.38
CA LEU A 434 -28.47 13.57 7.73
C LEU A 434 -29.87 14.18 7.82
N LYS A 435 -30.50 14.12 9.00
CA LYS A 435 -31.76 14.84 9.27
C LYS A 435 -31.53 16.36 9.23
N SER A 436 -32.53 17.12 8.80
CA SER A 436 -32.42 18.57 8.58
C SER A 436 -32.05 19.40 9.80
N GLY A 437 -32.35 18.92 11.01
CA GLY A 437 -31.97 19.57 12.28
C GLY A 437 -30.63 19.13 12.86
N PHE A 438 -29.89 18.26 12.16
CA PHE A 438 -28.62 17.76 12.66
C PHE A 438 -27.53 18.85 12.62
N THR A 439 -26.74 18.96 13.68
CA THR A 439 -25.61 19.88 13.75
C THR A 439 -24.32 19.13 13.41
N VAL A 440 -23.68 19.51 12.30
CA VAL A 440 -22.38 18.94 11.92
C VAL A 440 -21.27 19.53 12.78
N ALA A 441 -20.33 18.69 13.20
CA ALA A 441 -19.18 19.10 13.99
C ALA A 441 -18.24 20.03 13.21
N VAL A 442 -17.89 21.16 13.83
CA VAL A 442 -16.97 22.18 13.29
C VAL A 442 -15.95 22.51 14.37
N ASP A 443 -14.68 22.60 13.98
CA ASP A 443 -13.65 23.20 14.80
C ASP A 443 -13.66 24.71 14.60
N THR A 444 -14.21 25.41 15.60
CA THR A 444 -14.32 26.87 15.60
C THR A 444 -12.97 27.56 15.72
N SER A 445 -11.95 26.90 16.25
CA SER A 445 -10.62 27.49 16.42
C SER A 445 -9.87 27.64 15.09
N ASN A 446 -10.03 26.69 14.17
CA ASN A 446 -9.41 26.73 12.84
C ASN A 446 -10.41 27.03 11.71
N GLY A 447 -11.69 27.23 12.03
CA GLY A 447 -12.75 27.50 11.05
C GLY A 447 -13.00 26.35 10.08
N GLN A 448 -12.74 25.11 10.51
CA GLN A 448 -12.81 23.92 9.67
C GLN A 448 -13.97 23.04 10.06
N VAL A 449 -14.71 22.52 9.08
CA VAL A 449 -15.61 21.38 9.32
C VAL A 449 -14.78 20.20 9.84
N MET A 450 -15.25 19.48 10.85
CA MET A 450 -14.64 18.21 11.29
C MET A 450 -15.33 17.03 10.59
N GLY A 451 -16.64 17.17 10.41
CA GLY A 451 -17.53 16.16 9.87
C GLY A 451 -17.93 15.13 10.94
N ASN A 452 -19.06 14.46 10.70
CA ASN A 452 -19.56 13.38 11.56
C ASN A 452 -19.40 12.04 10.85
N GLY A 453 -18.64 11.12 11.46
CA GLY A 453 -18.33 9.81 10.89
C GLY A 453 -19.36 8.75 11.25
N TYR A 454 -19.65 7.88 10.27
CA TYR A 454 -20.57 6.77 10.36
C TYR A 454 -20.02 5.53 9.68
N ILE A 455 -20.39 4.36 10.19
CA ILE A 455 -20.20 3.07 9.53
C ILE A 455 -21.58 2.43 9.38
N PHE A 456 -21.92 2.05 8.14
CA PHE A 456 -23.16 1.35 7.83
C PHE A 456 -22.85 -0.11 7.52
N THR A 457 -23.55 -1.01 8.20
CA THR A 457 -23.64 -2.41 7.77
C THR A 457 -24.74 -2.48 6.72
N LEU A 458 -24.38 -2.90 5.51
CA LEU A 458 -25.31 -3.05 4.40
C LEU A 458 -25.77 -4.51 4.31
N ASN A 459 -26.98 -4.76 3.79
CA ASN A 459 -27.32 -6.11 3.36
C ASN A 459 -26.37 -6.46 2.21
N ALA A 460 -25.44 -7.36 2.49
CA ALA A 460 -24.67 -7.95 1.43
C ALA A 460 -25.66 -8.73 0.54
N THR A 461 -25.99 -8.24 -0.65
CA THR A 461 -26.25 -9.16 -1.75
C THR A 461 -24.89 -9.69 -2.20
N THR A 462 -24.16 -10.39 -1.33
CA THR A 462 -23.08 -11.27 -1.78
C THR A 462 -23.76 -12.43 -2.47
N SER A 463 -24.19 -12.20 -3.71
CA SER A 463 -24.31 -13.30 -4.65
C SER A 463 -22.93 -13.93 -4.67
N LEU A 464 -22.81 -15.18 -4.25
CA LEU A 464 -21.56 -15.93 -4.42
C LEU A 464 -21.37 -16.17 -5.92
N ALA A 465 -20.14 -16.24 -6.42
CA ALA A 465 -19.93 -16.64 -7.82
C ALA A 465 -20.68 -17.96 -8.10
N PRO A 466 -21.26 -18.16 -9.30
CA PRO A 466 -22.01 -19.37 -9.60
C PRO A 466 -21.17 -20.62 -9.39
N VAL A 467 -21.80 -21.70 -8.95
CA VAL A 467 -21.14 -23.02 -8.86
C VAL A 467 -21.86 -23.95 -9.82
N ILE A 468 -21.15 -24.46 -10.82
CA ILE A 468 -21.73 -25.38 -11.81
C ILE A 468 -22.17 -26.66 -11.10
N THR A 469 -23.44 -27.05 -11.31
CA THR A 469 -24.08 -28.22 -10.70
C THR A 469 -24.48 -29.29 -11.71
N SER A 470 -24.47 -28.98 -13.00
CA SER A 470 -24.73 -29.97 -14.05
C SER A 470 -23.60 -31.01 -14.13
N SER A 471 -23.92 -32.23 -14.61
CA SER A 471 -22.95 -33.31 -14.77
C SER A 471 -21.73 -32.87 -15.59
N LEU A 472 -20.52 -33.09 -15.08
CA LEU A 472 -19.28 -32.72 -15.79
C LEU A 472 -18.83 -33.76 -16.82
N SER A 473 -19.69 -34.74 -17.13
CA SER A 473 -19.51 -35.68 -18.24
C SER A 473 -20.82 -35.86 -19.01
N SER A 474 -20.74 -35.94 -20.34
CA SER A 474 -21.87 -36.26 -21.21
C SER A 474 -21.39 -37.00 -22.46
N THR A 475 -22.29 -37.78 -23.06
CA THR A 475 -22.03 -38.48 -24.32
C THR A 475 -23.02 -38.05 -25.39
N GLY A 476 -22.56 -37.95 -26.64
CA GLY A 476 -23.40 -37.71 -27.81
C GLY A 476 -23.10 -38.69 -28.94
N THR A 477 -23.96 -38.73 -29.94
CA THR A 477 -23.79 -39.57 -31.13
C THR A 477 -23.61 -38.67 -32.35
N ILE A 478 -22.59 -38.95 -33.17
CA ILE A 478 -22.33 -38.22 -34.41
C ILE A 478 -23.58 -38.23 -35.32
N GLY A 479 -23.93 -37.07 -35.88
CA GLY A 479 -25.07 -36.96 -36.80
C GLY A 479 -26.45 -37.00 -36.14
N THR A 480 -26.53 -37.06 -34.81
CA THR A 480 -27.80 -37.01 -34.05
C THR A 480 -27.94 -35.73 -33.25
N ASP A 481 -29.17 -35.31 -32.98
CA ASP A 481 -29.41 -34.15 -32.14
C ASP A 481 -28.92 -34.39 -30.71
N PHE A 482 -28.10 -33.47 -30.23
CA PHE A 482 -27.55 -33.44 -28.88
C PHE A 482 -28.16 -32.27 -28.09
N SER A 483 -28.42 -32.50 -26.81
CA SER A 483 -28.91 -31.49 -25.88
C SER A 483 -28.29 -31.71 -24.50
N TYR A 484 -27.70 -30.66 -23.94
CA TYR A 484 -27.15 -30.63 -22.59
C TYR A 484 -27.41 -29.26 -21.96
N GLN A 485 -28.01 -29.23 -20.77
CA GLN A 485 -28.30 -28.00 -20.04
C GLN A 485 -27.24 -27.76 -18.96
N ILE A 486 -26.51 -26.65 -19.06
CA ILE A 486 -25.66 -26.17 -17.97
C ILE A 486 -26.57 -25.66 -16.85
N THR A 487 -26.35 -26.14 -15.63
CA THR A 487 -27.02 -25.62 -14.42
C THR A 487 -25.98 -25.17 -13.42
N ALA A 488 -26.31 -24.13 -12.64
CA ALA A 488 -25.44 -23.64 -11.58
C ALA A 488 -26.25 -23.11 -10.39
N ALA A 489 -25.68 -23.22 -9.20
CA ALA A 489 -26.16 -22.57 -7.99
C ALA A 489 -25.78 -21.07 -7.98
N ASN A 490 -26.27 -20.36 -6.96
CA ASN A 490 -26.04 -18.94 -6.70
C ASN A 490 -26.60 -17.99 -7.77
N ASP A 491 -27.78 -18.27 -8.33
CA ASP A 491 -28.51 -17.35 -9.23
C ASP A 491 -27.69 -16.87 -10.46
N PRO A 492 -27.26 -17.78 -11.34
CA PRO A 492 -26.58 -17.42 -12.58
C PRO A 492 -27.48 -16.57 -13.50
N THR A 493 -26.90 -15.53 -14.09
CA THR A 493 -27.58 -14.61 -15.02
C THR A 493 -27.27 -14.91 -16.49
N SER A 494 -26.19 -15.63 -16.77
CA SER A 494 -25.80 -16.07 -18.12
C SER A 494 -24.83 -17.24 -18.07
N PHE A 495 -24.80 -18.02 -19.15
CA PHE A 495 -23.89 -19.15 -19.33
C PHE A 495 -23.08 -19.05 -20.61
N ASN A 496 -21.94 -19.76 -20.66
CA ASN A 496 -21.11 -19.89 -21.85
C ASN A 496 -20.35 -21.23 -21.87
N ALA A 497 -19.89 -21.65 -23.04
CA ALA A 497 -19.10 -22.86 -23.27
C ALA A 497 -18.06 -22.64 -24.38
N ALA A 498 -16.83 -23.10 -24.17
CA ALA A 498 -15.73 -23.01 -25.13
C ALA A 498 -15.09 -24.38 -25.36
N GLY A 499 -14.64 -24.66 -26.59
CA GLY A 499 -14.07 -25.95 -26.98
C GLY A 499 -15.11 -27.03 -27.31
N LEU A 500 -16.32 -26.63 -27.70
CA LEU A 500 -17.38 -27.55 -28.14
C LEU A 500 -16.97 -28.31 -29.42
N PRO A 501 -17.35 -29.60 -29.57
CA PRO A 501 -17.29 -30.30 -30.84
C PRO A 501 -18.00 -29.54 -31.96
N SER A 502 -17.47 -29.66 -33.18
CA SER A 502 -18.09 -29.09 -34.39
C SER A 502 -19.56 -29.50 -34.52
N GLY A 503 -20.43 -28.53 -34.81
CA GLY A 503 -21.87 -28.74 -34.95
C GLY A 503 -22.68 -28.47 -33.67
N LEU A 504 -22.02 -28.18 -32.54
CA LEU A 504 -22.68 -27.77 -31.30
C LEU A 504 -22.49 -26.28 -31.01
N SER A 505 -23.48 -25.68 -30.34
CA SER A 505 -23.45 -24.29 -29.88
C SER A 505 -24.08 -24.16 -28.50
N VAL A 506 -23.82 -23.06 -27.80
CA VAL A 506 -24.38 -22.76 -26.47
C VAL A 506 -25.25 -21.51 -26.52
N SER A 507 -26.42 -21.56 -25.90
CA SER A 507 -27.26 -20.37 -25.69
C SER A 507 -26.88 -19.63 -24.41
N THR A 508 -27.27 -18.36 -24.29
CA THR A 508 -27.07 -17.58 -23.06
C THR A 508 -27.80 -18.18 -21.84
N GLY A 509 -28.85 -18.98 -22.08
CA GLY A 509 -29.57 -19.75 -21.08
C GLY A 509 -28.90 -21.07 -20.68
N GLY A 510 -27.72 -21.39 -21.24
CA GLY A 510 -26.91 -22.56 -20.87
C GLY A 510 -27.25 -23.85 -21.62
N LEU A 511 -28.13 -23.81 -22.61
CA LEU A 511 -28.42 -24.97 -23.45
C LEU A 511 -27.31 -25.14 -24.49
N ILE A 512 -26.53 -26.21 -24.36
CA ILE A 512 -25.65 -26.71 -25.42
C ILE A 512 -26.48 -27.63 -26.31
N SER A 513 -26.62 -27.28 -27.59
CA SER A 513 -27.42 -28.04 -28.55
C SER A 513 -26.88 -27.99 -29.97
N GLY A 514 -27.27 -28.97 -30.78
CA GLY A 514 -26.93 -29.09 -32.19
C GLY A 514 -26.67 -30.53 -32.58
N THR A 515 -26.04 -30.75 -33.73
CA THR A 515 -25.74 -32.08 -34.25
C THR A 515 -24.21 -32.21 -34.39
N PRO A 516 -23.52 -33.00 -33.54
CA PRO A 516 -22.08 -33.07 -33.58
C PRO A 516 -21.62 -33.79 -34.85
N THR A 517 -20.57 -33.30 -35.49
CA THR A 517 -20.07 -33.79 -36.80
C THR A 517 -18.73 -34.51 -36.71
N THR A 518 -18.18 -34.69 -35.51
CA THR A 518 -16.85 -35.27 -35.31
C THR A 518 -16.84 -36.17 -34.10
N ILE A 519 -16.34 -37.40 -34.27
CA ILE A 519 -16.13 -38.37 -33.19
C ILE A 519 -14.91 -37.97 -32.37
N GLY A 520 -14.98 -38.19 -31.06
CA GLY A 520 -13.86 -37.97 -30.16
C GLY A 520 -14.30 -37.41 -28.80
N THR A 521 -13.33 -37.27 -27.91
CA THR A 521 -13.54 -36.68 -26.58
C THR A 521 -13.02 -35.26 -26.55
N SER A 522 -13.88 -34.31 -26.18
CA SER A 522 -13.57 -32.89 -26.04
C SER A 522 -13.59 -32.46 -24.57
N SER A 523 -12.64 -31.59 -24.21
CA SER A 523 -12.58 -30.93 -22.90
C SER A 523 -13.21 -29.54 -23.03
N VAL A 524 -14.50 -29.44 -22.74
CA VAL A 524 -15.30 -28.21 -22.92
C VAL A 524 -15.23 -27.38 -21.65
N THR A 525 -14.76 -26.13 -21.73
CA THR A 525 -14.80 -25.20 -20.59
C THR A 525 -16.19 -24.57 -20.51
N ILE A 526 -16.95 -24.86 -19.46
CA ILE A 526 -18.27 -24.27 -19.22
C ILE A 526 -18.21 -23.24 -18.09
N SER A 527 -19.00 -22.18 -18.21
CA SER A 527 -19.02 -21.08 -17.24
C SER A 527 -20.41 -20.51 -17.00
N ALA A 528 -20.61 -19.96 -15.82
CA ALA A 528 -21.82 -19.29 -15.39
C ALA A 528 -21.45 -17.98 -14.66
N VAL A 529 -22.20 -16.90 -14.91
CA VAL A 529 -21.87 -15.55 -14.42
C VAL A 529 -23.04 -14.94 -13.65
N ASN A 530 -22.75 -14.27 -12.54
CA ASN A 530 -23.66 -13.36 -11.84
C ASN A 530 -22.88 -12.14 -11.30
N ALA A 531 -23.54 -11.31 -10.49
CA ALA A 531 -22.92 -10.14 -9.86
C ALA A 531 -21.81 -10.49 -8.83
N GLY A 532 -21.79 -11.73 -8.36
CA GLY A 532 -20.80 -12.32 -7.46
C GLY A 532 -19.52 -12.82 -8.10
N GLY A 533 -19.50 -12.97 -9.42
CA GLY A 533 -18.34 -13.44 -10.18
C GLY A 533 -18.69 -14.51 -11.22
N THR A 534 -17.66 -15.24 -11.66
CA THR A 534 -17.78 -16.29 -12.67
C THR A 534 -17.40 -17.64 -12.09
N GLY A 535 -18.31 -18.61 -12.16
CA GLY A 535 -18.02 -20.02 -11.94
C GLY A 535 -17.51 -20.68 -13.21
N VAL A 536 -16.48 -21.53 -13.10
CA VAL A 536 -15.91 -22.27 -14.24
C VAL A 536 -15.77 -23.74 -13.88
N SER A 537 -16.06 -24.63 -14.83
CA SER A 537 -15.80 -26.07 -14.73
C SER A 537 -15.51 -26.66 -16.11
N THR A 538 -15.01 -27.89 -16.13
CA THR A 538 -14.71 -28.61 -17.38
C THR A 538 -15.71 -29.73 -17.58
N LEU A 539 -16.42 -29.73 -18.70
CA LEU A 539 -17.27 -30.81 -19.18
C LEU A 539 -16.49 -31.72 -20.13
N THR A 540 -16.35 -32.99 -19.79
CA THR A 540 -15.87 -34.02 -20.72
C THR A 540 -17.03 -34.46 -21.61
N LEU A 541 -16.98 -34.10 -22.89
CA LEU A 541 -18.00 -34.47 -23.87
C LEU A 541 -17.42 -35.47 -24.87
N SER A 542 -17.93 -36.69 -24.86
CA SER A 542 -17.50 -37.75 -25.77
C SER A 542 -18.56 -38.03 -26.83
N VAL A 543 -18.18 -37.87 -28.10
CA VAL A 543 -19.03 -38.16 -29.26
C VAL A 543 -18.57 -39.47 -29.88
N TYR A 544 -19.50 -40.40 -30.07
CA TYR A 544 -19.24 -41.73 -30.65
C TYR A 544 -20.12 -42.00 -31.87
N SER A 545 -19.79 -43.06 -32.61
CA SER A 545 -20.67 -43.68 -33.59
C SER A 545 -21.57 -44.70 -32.89
N VAL A 546 -22.83 -44.87 -33.28
CA VAL A 546 -23.62 -46.01 -32.77
C VAL A 546 -23.14 -47.35 -33.33
N CYS A 547 -22.45 -47.31 -34.47
CA CYS A 547 -21.81 -48.47 -35.10
C CYS A 547 -20.45 -48.78 -34.44
N ASP A 548 -20.03 -48.01 -33.43
CA ASP A 548 -18.89 -48.34 -32.56
C ASP A 548 -19.48 -48.87 -31.25
N LEU A 549 -19.82 -50.15 -31.25
CA LEU A 549 -20.55 -50.82 -30.18
C LEU A 549 -19.67 -51.02 -28.94
N ASN A 550 -18.38 -51.23 -29.14
CA ASN A 550 -17.43 -51.43 -28.04
C ASN A 550 -16.84 -50.10 -27.51
N ARG A 551 -17.07 -48.99 -28.21
CA ARG A 551 -16.59 -47.63 -27.90
C ARG A 551 -15.07 -47.52 -27.88
N ASP A 552 -14.38 -48.27 -28.72
CA ASP A 552 -12.92 -48.20 -28.87
C ASP A 552 -12.46 -47.07 -29.81
N GLY A 553 -13.41 -46.37 -30.43
CA GLY A 553 -13.17 -45.27 -31.35
C GLY A 553 -13.06 -45.70 -32.82
N ALA A 554 -13.25 -46.98 -33.14
CA ALA A 554 -13.17 -47.51 -34.49
C ALA A 554 -14.29 -48.52 -34.78
N THR A 555 -15.22 -48.19 -35.68
CA THR A 555 -16.19 -49.16 -36.21
C THR A 555 -15.48 -50.22 -37.05
N ASN A 556 -15.46 -51.47 -36.57
CA ASN A 556 -14.71 -52.57 -37.15
C ASN A 556 -15.41 -53.95 -36.98
N VAL A 557 -14.71 -55.04 -37.30
CA VAL A 557 -15.27 -56.41 -37.26
C VAL A 557 -15.70 -56.84 -35.84
N VAL A 558 -15.12 -56.25 -34.80
CA VAL A 558 -15.49 -56.51 -33.41
C VAL A 558 -16.88 -55.96 -33.12
N ASP A 559 -17.22 -54.77 -33.62
CA ASP A 559 -18.56 -54.18 -33.49
C ASP A 559 -19.60 -55.03 -34.21
N VAL A 560 -19.28 -55.46 -35.43
CA VAL A 560 -20.15 -56.36 -36.20
C VAL A 560 -20.43 -57.64 -35.43
N GLN A 561 -19.43 -58.21 -34.77
CA GLN A 561 -19.61 -59.41 -33.97
C GLN A 561 -20.52 -59.16 -32.75
N LEU A 562 -20.44 -58.00 -32.11
CA LEU A 562 -21.34 -57.61 -31.03
C LEU A 562 -22.78 -57.44 -31.54
N GLN A 563 -22.96 -56.81 -32.71
CA GLN A 563 -24.28 -56.63 -33.32
C GLN A 563 -24.88 -57.97 -33.75
N VAL A 564 -24.07 -58.90 -34.29
CA VAL A 564 -24.50 -60.27 -34.62
C VAL A 564 -24.95 -61.03 -33.37
N ASN A 565 -24.19 -60.94 -32.27
CA ASN A 565 -24.57 -61.58 -31.01
C ASN A 565 -25.91 -61.04 -30.48
N ALA A 566 -26.16 -59.74 -30.61
CA ALA A 566 -27.43 -59.11 -30.26
C ALA A 566 -28.57 -59.61 -31.17
N ALA A 567 -28.36 -59.67 -32.49
CA ALA A 567 -29.36 -60.14 -33.45
C ALA A 567 -29.72 -61.63 -33.30
N LEU A 568 -28.77 -62.44 -32.83
CA LEU A 568 -28.99 -63.86 -32.52
C LEU A 568 -29.64 -64.08 -31.14
N GLY A 569 -29.84 -63.02 -30.35
CA GLY A 569 -30.34 -63.11 -28.97
C GLY A 569 -29.35 -63.71 -27.97
N VAL A 570 -28.07 -63.80 -28.34
CA VAL A 570 -26.98 -64.26 -27.45
C VAL A 570 -26.66 -63.19 -26.40
N THR A 571 -26.82 -61.92 -26.76
CA THR A 571 -26.70 -60.76 -25.86
C THR A 571 -27.94 -59.89 -25.98
N ALA A 572 -28.20 -59.05 -24.96
CA ALA A 572 -29.28 -58.07 -25.03
C ALA A 572 -29.06 -57.09 -26.18
N CYS A 573 -30.15 -56.71 -26.86
CA CYS A 573 -30.11 -55.67 -27.87
C CYS A 573 -29.78 -54.32 -27.21
N THR A 574 -28.59 -53.80 -27.50
CA THR A 574 -28.10 -52.52 -26.98
C THR A 574 -27.90 -51.46 -28.07
N SER A 575 -27.98 -51.87 -29.33
CA SER A 575 -27.75 -51.04 -30.52
C SER A 575 -28.77 -51.37 -31.62
N ASP A 576 -29.95 -50.78 -31.50
CA ASP A 576 -30.98 -50.75 -32.54
C ASP A 576 -30.66 -49.57 -33.48
N ILE A 577 -29.90 -49.83 -34.53
CA ILE A 577 -29.30 -48.82 -35.41
C ILE A 577 -30.37 -48.24 -36.35
N ASN A 578 -31.32 -49.06 -36.80
CA ASN A 578 -32.45 -48.60 -37.60
C ASN A 578 -33.63 -48.08 -36.77
N GLY A 579 -33.66 -48.30 -35.46
CA GLY A 579 -34.71 -47.77 -34.58
C GLY A 579 -36.06 -48.48 -34.76
N ASP A 580 -36.07 -49.74 -35.23
CA ASP A 580 -37.30 -50.52 -35.41
C ASP A 580 -37.77 -51.25 -34.13
N GLY A 581 -37.01 -51.10 -33.05
CA GLY A 581 -37.25 -51.71 -31.75
C GLY A 581 -36.62 -53.10 -31.59
N SER A 582 -35.84 -53.59 -32.57
CA SER A 582 -35.24 -54.93 -32.55
C SER A 582 -33.89 -55.00 -33.25
N CYS A 583 -32.82 -55.36 -32.53
CA CYS A 583 -31.55 -55.73 -33.16
C CYS A 583 -31.75 -56.95 -34.07
N ASN A 584 -31.64 -56.77 -35.38
CA ASN A 584 -31.84 -57.83 -36.37
C ASN A 584 -30.82 -57.73 -37.51
N VAL A 585 -31.06 -58.48 -38.59
CA VAL A 585 -30.14 -58.52 -39.74
C VAL A 585 -29.94 -57.15 -40.40
N ILE A 586 -30.91 -56.24 -40.28
CA ILE A 586 -30.82 -54.88 -40.82
C ILE A 586 -29.76 -54.08 -40.06
N ASP A 587 -29.73 -54.14 -38.73
CA ASP A 587 -28.70 -53.47 -37.93
C ASP A 587 -27.33 -54.05 -38.19
N VAL A 588 -27.22 -55.39 -38.26
CA VAL A 588 -25.96 -56.06 -38.63
C VAL A 588 -25.47 -55.56 -39.98
N GLN A 589 -26.34 -55.45 -40.99
CA GLN A 589 -25.95 -54.97 -42.31
C GLN A 589 -25.49 -53.50 -42.29
N ARG A 590 -26.11 -52.64 -41.47
CA ARG A 590 -25.70 -51.24 -41.31
C ARG A 590 -24.33 -51.12 -40.65
N ASP A 591 -24.08 -51.94 -39.63
CA ASP A 591 -22.80 -52.00 -38.94
C ASP A 591 -21.68 -52.57 -39.83
N VAL A 592 -21.99 -53.60 -40.63
CA VAL A 592 -21.08 -54.11 -41.69
C VAL A 592 -20.74 -53.02 -42.70
N ASN A 593 -21.73 -52.25 -43.17
CA ASN A 593 -21.48 -51.18 -44.13
C ASN A 593 -20.59 -50.08 -43.53
N ALA A 594 -20.81 -49.74 -42.26
CA ALA A 594 -19.98 -48.77 -41.54
C ALA A 594 -18.55 -49.27 -41.32
N SER A 595 -18.36 -50.54 -40.94
CA SER A 595 -17.03 -51.14 -40.73
C SER A 595 -16.19 -51.29 -42.00
N LEU A 596 -16.84 -51.28 -43.16
CA LEU A 596 -16.19 -51.26 -44.48
C LEU A 596 -15.88 -49.83 -44.98
N GLY A 597 -16.01 -48.80 -44.12
CA GLY A 597 -15.71 -47.41 -44.45
C GLY A 597 -16.91 -46.61 -44.96
N GLY A 598 -18.11 -47.18 -44.92
CA GLY A 598 -19.36 -46.45 -45.17
C GLY A 598 -19.75 -45.53 -44.00
N GLN A 599 -20.74 -44.67 -44.23
CA GLN A 599 -21.36 -43.91 -43.14
C GLN A 599 -22.24 -44.83 -42.28
N CYS A 600 -22.24 -44.62 -40.95
CA CYS A 600 -23.18 -45.27 -40.06
C CYS A 600 -24.58 -44.63 -40.25
N VAL A 601 -25.51 -45.37 -40.87
CA VAL A 601 -26.85 -44.86 -41.22
C VAL A 601 -27.84 -45.16 -40.10
N LEU A 602 -28.45 -44.09 -39.56
CA LEU A 602 -29.37 -44.14 -38.43
C LEU A 602 -30.83 -44.01 -38.87
N GLY A 603 -31.75 -44.59 -38.09
CA GLY A 603 -33.20 -44.44 -38.26
C GLY A 603 -33.83 -45.42 -39.27
N PRO A 604 -35.17 -45.47 -39.40
CA PRO A 604 -35.88 -46.55 -40.08
C PRO A 604 -35.47 -46.79 -41.54
#